data_AF-W1YUX7-F1
#
_entry.id   AF-W1YUX7-F1
#
_cell.length_a   1.000
_cell.length_b   1.000
_cell.length_c   1.000
_cell.angle_alpha   90.00
_cell.angle_beta   90.00
_cell.angle_gamma   90.00
#
_symmetry.space_group_name_H-M   'P 1'
#
loop_
_entity.id
_entity.type
_entity.pdbx_description
1 polymer ?
#
loop_
_entity_poly.entity_id
_entity_poly.type
_entity_poly.pdbx_seq_one_letter_code
_entity_poly.pdbx_strand_id
1 'polypeptide(L)' 'TSGLRVGRFTSPHLQSYTERIQINDGNITEEAFGNLISRVKVAVDTIITNGIEAPTQFEILTAAAFLFFKEQDVDSQ' A
#
# COMPACT_ATOMS: atom_id res chain seq x y z
N THR A 1 -18.12 0.61 -18.01
CA THR A 1 -17.53 0.27 -16.69
C THR A 1 -18.59 0.51 -15.64
N SER A 2 -18.71 -0.37 -14.64
CA SER A 2 -19.79 -0.42 -13.64
C SER A 2 -19.81 0.74 -12.62
N GLY A 3 -19.01 1.80 -12.80
CA GLY A 3 -18.95 2.96 -11.90
C GLY A 3 -18.27 2.70 -10.55
N LEU A 4 -17.69 1.50 -10.34
CA LEU A 4 -17.03 1.11 -9.10
C LEU A 4 -15.67 1.81 -8.91
N ARG A 5 -15.33 2.08 -7.66
CA ARG A 5 -14.00 2.51 -7.22
C ARG A 5 -13.18 1.27 -6.87
N VAL A 6 -12.17 0.96 -7.67
CA VAL A 6 -11.38 -0.27 -7.56
C VAL A 6 -9.96 0.03 -7.12
N GLY A 7 -9.50 -0.59 -6.03
CA GLY A 7 -8.09 -0.63 -5.66
C GLY A 7 -7.34 -1.67 -6.49
N ARG A 8 -6.10 -1.39 -6.89
CA ARG A 8 -5.25 -2.39 -7.56
C ARG A 8 -3.85 -2.37 -6.98
N PHE A 9 -3.40 -3.56 -6.52
CA PHE A 9 -2.03 -3.79 -6.08
C PHE A 9 -1.27 -4.67 -7.09
N THR A 10 -0.15 -4.19 -7.62
CA THR A 10 0.65 -4.92 -8.63
C THR A 10 2.13 -5.02 -8.25
N SER A 11 2.81 -6.04 -8.78
CA SER A 11 4.26 -6.18 -8.67
C SER A 11 4.83 -7.01 -9.85
N PRO A 12 6.07 -6.74 -10.30
CA PRO A 12 6.91 -5.59 -9.92
C PRO A 12 6.37 -4.27 -10.49
N HIS A 13 6.95 -3.15 -10.08
CA HIS A 13 6.82 -1.89 -10.82
C HIS A 13 7.86 -1.84 -11.94
N LEU A 14 7.65 -1.01 -12.97
CA LEU A 14 8.61 -0.79 -14.05
C LEU A 14 9.49 0.44 -13.81
N GLN A 15 8.93 1.56 -13.35
CA GLN A 15 9.69 2.80 -13.15
C GLN A 15 9.54 3.38 -11.74
N SER A 16 8.32 3.42 -11.19
CA SER A 16 8.05 4.02 -9.88
C SER A 16 7.30 3.08 -8.95
N TYR A 17 7.62 3.15 -7.65
CA TYR A 17 6.89 2.43 -6.61
C TYR A 17 5.39 2.77 -6.57
N THR A 18 5.01 3.97 -7.02
CA THR A 18 3.60 4.38 -7.07
C THR A 18 2.76 3.57 -8.05
N GLU A 19 3.38 2.94 -9.05
CA GLU A 19 2.68 2.03 -9.99
C GLU A 19 2.07 0.82 -9.28
N ARG A 20 2.61 0.46 -8.09
CA ARG A 20 2.15 -0.70 -7.35
C ARG A 20 0.81 -0.50 -6.67
N ILE A 21 0.36 0.73 -6.43
CA ILE A 21 -0.88 1.01 -5.71
C ILE A 21 -1.69 2.02 -6.52
N GLN A 22 -2.86 1.59 -6.98
CA GLN A 22 -3.73 2.39 -7.84
C GLN A 22 -5.17 2.43 -7.32
N ILE A 23 -5.86 3.53 -7.62
CA ILE A 23 -7.32 3.63 -7.55
C ILE A 23 -7.83 3.86 -8.96
N ASN A 24 -8.66 2.96 -9.46
CA ASN A 24 -9.04 2.88 -10.87
C ASN A 24 -7.77 2.87 -11.74
N ASP A 25 -7.62 3.87 -12.61
CA ASP A 25 -6.49 3.99 -13.54
C ASP A 25 -5.40 4.97 -13.06
N GLY A 26 -5.49 5.46 -11.83
CA GLY A 26 -4.55 6.44 -11.26
C GLY A 26 -3.63 5.85 -10.20
N ASN A 27 -2.31 6.08 -10.35
CA ASN A 27 -1.32 5.77 -9.32
C ASN A 27 -1.53 6.64 -8.08
N ILE A 28 -1.21 6.08 -6.91
CA ILE A 28 -1.03 6.88 -5.69
C ILE A 28 0.03 7.96 -5.91
N THR A 29 -0.11 9.14 -5.28
CA THR A 29 0.94 10.18 -5.35
C THR A 29 2.17 9.75 -4.54
N GLU A 30 3.34 10.28 -4.88
CA GLU A 30 4.58 9.99 -4.12
C GLU A 30 4.47 10.41 -2.65
N GLU A 31 3.83 11.56 -2.40
CA GLU A 31 3.57 12.05 -1.04
C GLU A 31 2.66 11.08 -0.27
N ALA A 32 1.55 10.66 -0.85
CA ALA A 32 0.64 9.72 -0.21
C ALA A 32 1.30 8.36 0.02
N PHE A 33 2.11 7.89 -0.94
CA PHE A 33 2.92 6.67 -0.78
C PHE A 33 3.91 6.80 0.38
N GLY A 34 4.67 7.89 0.45
CA GLY A 34 5.63 8.13 1.54
C GLY A 34 4.95 8.18 2.91
N ASN A 35 3.80 8.85 3.01
CA ASN A 35 3.00 8.92 4.23
C ASN A 35 2.48 7.53 4.64
N LEU A 36 2.02 6.75 3.67
CA LEU A 36 1.50 5.40 3.89
C LEU A 36 2.59 4.45 4.42
N ILE A 37 3.78 4.45 3.79
CA ILE A 37 4.91 3.65 4.24
C ILE A 37 5.39 4.07 5.62
N SER A 38 5.43 5.38 5.90
CA SER A 38 5.82 5.90 7.23
C SER A 38 4.88 5.40 8.32
N ARG A 39 3.58 5.26 8.03
CA ARG A 39 2.60 4.73 8.98
C ARG A 39 2.75 3.22 9.18
N VAL A 40 2.97 2.46 8.11
CA VAL A 40 3.24 1.02 8.22
C VAL A 40 4.54 0.77 8.99
N LYS A 41 5.55 1.63 8.83
CA LYS A 41 6.81 1.56 9.59
C LYS A 41 6.59 1.58 11.10
N VAL A 42 5.65 2.37 11.62
CA VAL A 42 5.34 2.39 13.07
C VAL A 42 4.89 1.01 13.57
N ALA A 43 4.09 0.30 12.77
CA ALA A 43 3.66 -1.06 13.10
C ALA A 43 4.83 -2.06 12.99
N VAL A 44 5.68 -1.92 11.96
CA VAL A 44 6.90 -2.74 11.80
C VAL A 44 7.85 -2.56 12.97
N ASP A 45 8.07 -1.32 13.43
CA ASP A 45 8.94 -1.03 14.58
C ASP A 45 8.41 -1.70 15.86
N THR A 46 7.07 -1.80 16.01
CA THR A 46 6.43 -2.53 17.11
C THR A 46 6.67 -4.04 17.01
N ILE A 47 6.55 -4.63 15.81
CA ILE A 47 6.82 -6.05 15.55
C ILE A 47 8.26 -6.40 15.94
N ILE A 48 9.22 -5.58 15.50
CA ILE A 48 10.65 -5.76 15.79
C ILE A 48 10.93 -5.63 17.29
N THR A 49 10.33 -4.63 17.95
CA THR A 49 10.50 -4.42 19.40
C THR A 49 9.97 -5.61 20.22
N ASN A 50 8.94 -6.30 19.72
CA ASN A 50 8.41 -7.51 20.34
C ASN A 50 9.24 -8.78 20.05
N GLY A 51 10.41 -8.64 19.41
CA GLY A 51 11.31 -9.76 19.09
C GLY A 51 10.83 -10.64 17.93
N ILE A 52 9.88 -10.16 17.13
CA ILE A 52 9.39 -10.85 15.93
C ILE A 52 10.23 -10.41 14.73
N GLU A 53 10.47 -11.33 13.79
CA GLU A 53 11.20 -11.03 12.55
C GLU A 53 10.55 -9.89 11.76
N ALA A 54 11.38 -9.04 11.17
CA ALA A 54 10.91 -7.92 10.38
C ALA A 54 10.17 -8.42 9.12
N PRO A 55 9.00 -7.85 8.78
CA PRO A 55 8.31 -8.22 7.54
C PRO A 55 9.16 -7.92 6.31
N THR A 56 9.00 -8.75 5.29
CA THR A 56 9.61 -8.55 3.97
C THR A 56 9.08 -7.30 3.30
N GLN A 57 9.81 -6.80 2.29
CA GLN A 57 9.36 -5.66 1.48
C GLN A 57 7.98 -5.91 0.87
N PHE A 58 7.70 -7.12 0.40
CA PHE A 58 6.42 -7.46 -0.20
C PHE A 58 5.27 -7.39 0.82
N GLU A 59 5.49 -7.88 2.04
CA GLU A 59 4.50 -7.81 3.13
C GLU A 59 4.23 -6.36 3.55
N ILE A 60 5.27 -5.53 3.67
CA ILE A 60 5.14 -4.09 3.98
C ILE A 60 4.31 -3.38 2.90
N LEU A 61 4.63 -3.62 1.61
CA LEU A 61 3.91 -3.00 0.50
C LEU A 61 2.46 -3.49 0.41
N THR A 62 2.21 -4.76 0.71
CA THR A 62 0.86 -5.34 0.74
C THR A 62 0.03 -4.73 1.87
N ALA A 63 0.60 -4.61 3.08
CA ALA A 63 -0.07 -3.96 4.21
C ALA A 63 -0.37 -2.48 3.92
N ALA A 64 0.57 -1.78 3.29
CA ALA A 64 0.37 -0.40 2.83
C ALA A 64 -0.81 -0.31 1.85
N ALA A 65 -0.85 -1.16 0.82
CA ALA A 65 -1.92 -1.17 -0.17
C ALA A 65 -3.31 -1.38 0.48
N PHE A 66 -3.44 -2.36 1.38
CA PHE A 66 -4.71 -2.58 2.09
C PHE A 66 -5.12 -1.40 2.96
N LEU A 67 -4.18 -0.77 3.68
CA LEU A 67 -4.47 0.42 4.47
C LEU A 67 -4.98 1.56 3.58
N PHE A 68 -4.34 1.78 2.43
CA PHE A 68 -4.74 2.81 1.49
C PHE A 68 -6.13 2.53 0.89
N PHE A 69 -6.41 1.30 0.45
CA PHE A 69 -7.71 0.94 -0.11
C PHE A 69 -8.84 1.13 0.89
N LYS A 70 -8.61 0.77 2.16
CA LYS A 70 -9.56 1.04 3.24
C LYS A 70 -9.82 2.54 3.43
N GLU A 71 -8.79 3.38 3.35
CA GLU A 71 -8.92 4.83 3.51
C GLU A 71 -9.56 5.52 2.31
N GLN A 72 -9.42 4.92 1.14
CA GLN A 72 -10.02 5.41 -0.09
C GLN A 72 -11.45 4.90 -0.30
N ASP A 73 -11.99 4.07 0.61
CA ASP A 73 -13.34 3.52 0.54
C ASP A 73 -13.63 2.86 -0.82
N VAL A 74 -12.75 1.93 -1.23
CA VAL A 74 -12.91 1.19 -2.49
C VAL A 74 -14.00 0.13 -2.39
N ASP A 75 -14.76 -0.07 -3.47
CA ASP A 75 -15.80 -1.11 -3.55
C ASP A 75 -15.20 -2.52 -3.69
N SER A 76 -14.02 -2.61 -4.30
CA SER A 76 -13.28 -3.85 -4.56
C SER A 76 -11.79 -3.57 -4.62
N GLN A 77 -10.97 -4.57 -4.32
CA GLN A 77 -9.51 -4.55 -4.37
C GLN A 77 -8.94 -5.82 -5.01
#